data_AF-A0A2D8C8U0-F1
#
_entry.id   AF-A0A2D8C8U0-F1
#
_cell.length_a   1.000
_cell.length_b   1.000
_cell.length_c   1.000
_cell.angle_alpha   90.00
_cell.angle_beta   90.00
_cell.angle_gamma   90.00
#
_symmetry.space_group_name_H-M   'P 1'
#
loop_
_entity.id
_entity.type
_entity.pdbx_description
1 polymer ?
#
loop_
_entity_poly.entity_id
_entity_poly.type
_entity_poly.pdbx_seq_one_letter_code
_entity_poly.pdbx_strand_id
1 'polypeptide(L)'
;MSALDLVNADSLKLVTSESGVGPSDHTSFYLQDLPVLHFFTGQHEDYHKPSDDSEKINYEGLLKVVRYIERLVGKLDEEPKLAFTKTKDSSGDSPRFTVSLGVVPDYLFDGKGMRIDGVSEDKPAQAAGLQKGDVIVQLGDSSVVDMMSYMRALSAFQKGDEAKLWYERDGQKLEAQVKF
;
A
#
# COMPACT_ATOMS: atom_id res chain seq x y z
N MET A 1 -17.27 -18.34 -7.63
CA MET A 1 -16.84 -16.94 -7.87
C MET A 1 -17.39 -16.12 -6.73
N SER A 2 -16.58 -15.25 -6.13
CA SER A 2 -17.04 -14.38 -5.04
C SER A 2 -18.03 -13.33 -5.56
N ALA A 3 -18.83 -12.73 -4.69
CA ALA A 3 -19.66 -11.58 -5.07
C ALA A 3 -18.82 -10.44 -5.66
N LEU A 4 -17.57 -10.30 -5.20
CA LEU A 4 -16.60 -9.32 -5.70
C LEU A 4 -16.25 -9.58 -7.18
N ASP A 5 -16.03 -10.83 -7.55
CA ASP A 5 -15.72 -11.20 -8.95
C ASP A 5 -16.93 -10.99 -9.86
N LEU A 6 -18.12 -11.35 -9.39
CA LEU A 6 -19.36 -11.28 -10.17
C LEU A 6 -19.73 -9.84 -10.55
N VAL A 7 -19.48 -8.88 -9.66
CA VAL A 7 -19.82 -7.47 -9.89
C VAL A 7 -18.70 -6.68 -10.59
N ASN A 8 -17.54 -7.31 -10.82
CA ASN A 8 -16.39 -6.71 -11.50
C ASN A 8 -16.41 -6.90 -13.03
N ALA A 9 -17.55 -6.66 -13.67
CA ALA A 9 -17.71 -6.94 -15.10
C ALA A 9 -16.96 -5.95 -16.04
N ASP A 10 -16.62 -4.75 -15.57
CA ASP A 10 -16.11 -3.66 -16.42
C ASP A 10 -15.15 -2.67 -15.75
N SER A 11 -14.81 -2.83 -14.47
CA SER A 11 -14.40 -1.66 -13.65
C SER A 11 -13.00 -1.68 -13.08
N LEU A 12 -12.49 -2.80 -12.55
CA LEU A 12 -11.24 -2.80 -11.77
C LEU A 12 -10.34 -3.99 -12.11
N LYS A 13 -9.02 -3.77 -12.05
CA LYS A 13 -8.06 -4.86 -11.93
C LYS A 13 -8.03 -5.29 -10.46
N LEU A 14 -8.62 -6.44 -10.14
CA LEU A 14 -8.62 -6.95 -8.77
C LEU A 14 -7.28 -7.64 -8.48
N VAL A 15 -6.64 -7.19 -7.41
CA VAL A 15 -5.44 -7.81 -6.83
C VAL A 15 -5.81 -8.25 -5.42
N THR A 16 -5.77 -9.56 -5.17
CA THR A 16 -6.22 -10.15 -3.91
C THR A 16 -5.06 -10.60 -3.05
N SER A 17 -5.19 -10.47 -1.73
CA SER A 17 -4.25 -11.01 -0.75
C SER A 17 -4.96 -11.96 0.22
N GLU A 18 -4.20 -12.82 0.90
CA GLU A 18 -4.76 -13.72 1.92
C GLU A 18 -5.01 -13.03 3.27
N SER A 19 -4.60 -11.77 3.44
CA SER A 19 -4.81 -10.95 4.63
C SER A 19 -5.89 -9.90 4.40
N GLY A 20 -6.71 -9.66 5.42
CA GLY A 20 -7.77 -8.65 5.46
C GLY A 20 -7.55 -7.58 6.54
N VAL A 21 -6.33 -7.50 7.10
CA VAL A 21 -5.93 -6.48 8.08
C VAL A 21 -4.89 -5.53 7.50
N GLY A 22 -5.02 -4.25 7.80
CA GLY A 22 -4.07 -3.23 7.34
C GLY A 22 -4.06 -1.97 8.22
N PRO A 23 -3.15 -1.03 7.97
CA PRO A 23 -3.03 0.22 8.74
C PRO A 23 -4.11 1.24 8.33
N SER A 24 -5.39 0.87 8.41
CA SER A 24 -6.55 1.70 8.06
C SER A 24 -7.74 1.37 8.96
N ASP A 25 -8.72 2.28 9.01
CA ASP A 25 -9.85 2.24 9.95
C ASP A 25 -10.77 1.02 9.78
N HIS A 26 -10.80 0.40 8.60
CA HIS A 26 -11.57 -0.83 8.36
C HIS A 26 -11.17 -1.98 9.30
N THR A 27 -9.93 -1.99 9.78
CA THR A 27 -9.42 -2.99 10.72
C THR A 27 -10.24 -3.05 12.00
N SER A 28 -10.78 -1.92 12.48
CA SER A 28 -11.63 -1.90 13.69
C SER A 28 -12.91 -2.73 13.53
N PHE A 29 -13.50 -2.76 12.33
CA PHE A 29 -14.67 -3.59 12.02
C PHE A 29 -14.29 -5.06 11.86
N TYR A 30 -13.17 -5.33 11.16
CA TYR A 30 -12.65 -6.68 10.99
C TYR A 30 -12.38 -7.36 12.34
N LEU A 31 -11.81 -6.65 13.31
CA LEU A 31 -11.53 -7.16 14.66
C LEU A 31 -12.79 -7.46 15.50
N GLN A 32 -13.97 -7.05 15.04
CA GLN A 32 -15.28 -7.34 15.65
C GLN A 32 -16.07 -8.40 14.87
N ASP A 33 -15.39 -9.16 14.00
CA ASP A 33 -15.99 -10.16 13.11
C ASP A 33 -17.09 -9.58 12.19
N LEU A 34 -16.95 -8.30 11.80
CA LEU A 34 -17.84 -7.64 10.85
C LEU A 34 -17.27 -7.71 9.43
N PRO A 35 -18.05 -8.17 8.43
CA PRO A 35 -17.64 -8.09 7.02
C PRO A 35 -17.39 -6.63 6.64
N VAL A 36 -16.19 -6.35 6.12
CA VAL A 36 -15.78 -4.99 5.79
C VAL A 36 -14.97 -4.99 4.50
N LEU A 37 -15.17 -3.94 3.70
CA LEU A 37 -14.35 -3.64 2.53
C LEU A 37 -13.88 -2.19 2.66
N HIS A 38 -12.65 -1.94 2.24
CA HIS A 38 -12.06 -0.61 2.23
C HIS A 38 -11.74 -0.23 0.79
N PHE A 39 -12.27 0.90 0.34
CA PHE A 39 -12.05 1.44 -1.00
C PHE A 39 -11.28 2.76 -0.90
N PHE A 40 -10.24 2.89 -1.71
CA PHE A 40 -9.48 4.12 -1.86
C PHE A 40 -9.00 4.22 -3.33
N THR A 41 -8.72 5.43 -3.79
CA THR A 41 -8.36 5.69 -5.20
C THR A 41 -6.85 5.84 -5.42
N GLY A 42 -6.06 5.38 -4.44
CA GLY A 42 -4.63 5.66 -4.34
C GLY A 42 -4.33 6.86 -3.45
N GLN A 43 -3.06 7.21 -3.40
CA GLN A 43 -2.58 8.45 -2.81
C GLN A 43 -1.82 9.24 -3.88
N HIS A 44 -1.38 10.45 -3.52
CA HIS A 44 -0.56 11.29 -4.38
C HIS A 44 0.47 12.05 -3.53
N GLU A 45 1.36 12.78 -4.19
CA GLU A 45 2.49 13.45 -3.56
C GLU A 45 2.11 14.45 -2.45
N ASP A 46 0.96 15.10 -2.59
CA ASP A 46 0.46 16.06 -1.61
C ASP A 46 -0.51 15.48 -0.58
N TYR A 47 -0.70 14.16 -0.56
CA TYR A 47 -1.62 13.53 0.38
C TYR A 47 -1.24 13.88 1.83
N HIS A 48 -2.20 14.33 2.63
CA HIS A 48 -2.01 14.87 4.00
C HIS A 48 -1.16 16.17 4.11
N LYS A 49 -0.93 16.90 3.01
CA LYS A 49 -0.28 18.21 3.05
C LYS A 49 -1.30 19.35 2.96
N PRO A 50 -0.98 20.57 3.40
CA PRO A 50 -1.85 21.74 3.19
C PRO A 50 -2.12 22.06 1.72
N SER A 51 -1.29 21.56 0.81
CA SER A 51 -1.45 21.65 -0.64
C SER A 51 -2.37 20.58 -1.24
N ASP A 52 -2.90 19.65 -0.44
CA ASP A 52 -3.88 18.65 -0.88
C ASP A 52 -5.20 19.34 -1.25
N ASP A 53 -5.50 19.41 -2.54
CA ASP A 53 -6.63 20.18 -3.07
C ASP A 53 -7.33 19.39 -4.19
N SER A 54 -8.53 19.84 -4.55
CA SER A 54 -9.48 19.14 -5.40
C SER A 54 -8.92 18.70 -6.76
N GLU A 55 -7.95 19.43 -7.31
CA GLU A 55 -7.32 19.10 -8.59
C GLU A 55 -6.49 17.81 -8.55
N LYS A 56 -6.13 17.33 -7.36
CA LYS A 56 -5.32 16.11 -7.15
C LYS A 56 -6.17 14.86 -6.94
N ILE A 57 -7.49 15.03 -6.87
CA ILE A 57 -8.43 13.92 -6.74
C ILE A 57 -8.42 13.08 -8.02
N ASN A 58 -8.27 11.76 -7.85
CA ASN A 58 -8.45 10.79 -8.93
C ASN A 58 -9.94 10.58 -9.25
N TYR A 59 -10.55 11.52 -9.97
CA TYR A 59 -11.98 11.49 -10.32
C TYR A 59 -12.38 10.29 -11.19
N GLU A 60 -11.52 9.88 -12.13
CA GLU A 60 -11.79 8.70 -12.96
C GLU A 60 -11.81 7.41 -12.13
N GLY A 61 -10.86 7.26 -11.21
CA GLY A 61 -10.81 6.17 -10.26
C GLY A 61 -12.02 6.18 -9.32
N LEU A 62 -12.41 7.35 -8.83
CA LEU A 62 -13.58 7.52 -7.97
C LEU A 62 -14.85 7.04 -8.67
N LEU A 63 -15.06 7.40 -9.95
CA LEU A 63 -16.22 6.95 -10.71
C LEU A 63 -16.24 5.42 -10.88
N LYS A 64 -15.10 4.79 -11.15
CA LYS A 64 -14.98 3.32 -11.26
C LYS A 64 -15.30 2.65 -9.93
N VAL A 65 -14.76 3.17 -8.83
CA VAL A 65 -15.00 2.67 -7.47
C VAL A 65 -16.48 2.81 -7.08
N VAL A 66 -17.11 3.97 -7.32
CA VAL A 66 -18.53 4.20 -7.01
C VAL A 66 -19.43 3.23 -7.78
N ARG A 67 -19.20 3.03 -9.08
CA ARG A 67 -19.97 2.06 -9.88
C ARG A 67 -19.79 0.64 -9.39
N TYR A 68 -18.57 0.28 -8.97
CA TYR A 68 -18.31 -1.02 -8.38
C TYR A 68 -19.07 -1.20 -7.05
N ILE A 69 -19.03 -0.20 -6.17
CA ILE A 69 -19.76 -0.20 -4.90
C ILE A 69 -21.27 -0.33 -5.13
N GLU A 70 -21.84 0.42 -6.08
CA GLU A 70 -23.26 0.38 -6.42
C GLU A 70 -23.71 -1.04 -6.80
N ARG A 71 -22.98 -1.69 -7.73
CA ARG A 71 -23.28 -3.07 -8.14
C ARG A 71 -23.08 -4.07 -7.00
N LEU A 72 -22.05 -3.87 -6.18
CA LEU A 72 -21.78 -4.74 -5.04
C LEU A 72 -22.90 -4.65 -4.00
N VAL A 73 -23.28 -3.44 -3.61
CA VAL A 73 -24.39 -3.22 -2.66
C VAL A 73 -25.67 -3.82 -3.21
N GLY A 74 -26.02 -3.56 -4.48
CA GLY A 74 -27.20 -4.14 -5.11
C GLY A 74 -27.18 -5.67 -5.13
N LYS A 75 -26.00 -6.29 -5.35
CA LYS A 75 -25.87 -7.75 -5.31
C LYS A 75 -25.97 -8.32 -3.89
N LEU A 76 -25.41 -7.62 -2.90
CA LEU A 76 -25.39 -8.04 -1.50
C LEU A 76 -26.72 -7.79 -0.78
N ASP A 77 -27.56 -6.88 -1.27
CA ASP A 77 -28.91 -6.62 -0.75
C ASP A 77 -29.85 -7.83 -0.91
N GLU A 78 -29.52 -8.75 -1.84
CA GLU A 78 -30.21 -10.04 -1.99
C GLU A 78 -29.92 -11.01 -0.83
N GLU A 79 -28.86 -10.77 -0.05
CA GLU A 79 -28.43 -11.65 1.03
C GLU A 79 -28.98 -11.16 2.38
N PRO A 80 -29.73 -11.99 3.13
CA PRO A 80 -30.34 -11.57 4.39
C PRO A 80 -29.31 -11.27 5.50
N LYS A 81 -28.10 -11.83 5.38
CA LYS A 81 -26.97 -11.56 6.28
C LYS A 81 -25.65 -11.88 5.60
N LEU A 82 -24.71 -10.95 5.69
CA LEU A 82 -23.35 -11.16 5.22
C LEU A 82 -22.55 -12.01 6.21
N ALA A 83 -21.96 -13.10 5.73
CA ALA A 83 -21.05 -13.93 6.52
C ALA A 83 -19.66 -13.28 6.58
N PHE A 84 -19.08 -13.22 7.79
CA PHE A 84 -17.68 -12.85 7.97
C PHE A 84 -16.78 -14.06 7.70
N THR A 85 -15.71 -13.85 6.94
CA THR A 85 -14.68 -14.87 6.71
C THR A 85 -13.37 -14.34 7.27
N LYS A 86 -12.85 -15.01 8.31
CA LYS A 86 -11.55 -14.65 8.87
C LYS A 86 -10.44 -14.95 7.85
N THR A 87 -9.62 -13.94 7.59
CA THR A 87 -8.46 -14.04 6.69
C THR A 87 -7.23 -14.54 7.45
N LYS A 88 -6.12 -14.85 6.74
CA LYS A 88 -4.87 -15.20 7.42
C LYS A 88 -4.39 -13.99 8.23
N ASP A 89 -4.28 -14.19 9.54
CA ASP A 89 -3.84 -13.17 10.47
C ASP A 89 -2.36 -12.83 10.22
N SER A 90 -2.10 -11.66 9.66
CA SER A 90 -0.78 -11.01 9.68
C SER A 90 -0.66 -9.97 10.81
N SER A 91 -1.68 -9.88 11.68
CA SER A 91 -1.87 -8.83 12.69
C SER A 91 -0.84 -8.83 13.83
N GLY A 92 -0.08 -9.92 14.01
CA GLY A 92 1.00 -10.01 15.00
C GLY A 92 2.36 -9.47 14.51
N ASP A 93 2.47 -9.09 13.24
CA ASP A 93 3.76 -8.95 12.55
C ASP A 93 4.03 -7.52 12.07
N SER A 94 3.20 -6.54 12.46
CA SER A 94 3.38 -5.12 12.15
C SER A 94 4.63 -4.60 12.87
N PRO A 95 5.75 -4.41 12.15
CA PRO A 95 7.03 -4.16 12.80
C PRO A 95 7.06 -2.76 13.37
N ARG A 96 7.55 -2.61 14.60
CA ARG A 96 7.86 -1.28 15.15
C ARG A 96 9.20 -0.84 14.58
N PHE A 97 9.21 0.25 13.82
CA PHE A 97 10.42 0.90 13.33
C PHE A 97 10.60 2.26 14.02
N THR A 98 11.84 2.64 14.27
CA THR A 98 12.21 3.92 14.92
C THR A 98 12.77 4.94 13.93
N VAL A 99 12.96 4.51 12.68
CA VAL A 99 13.50 5.32 11.58
C VAL A 99 12.54 5.38 10.41
N SER A 100 12.73 6.35 9.53
CA SER A 100 12.00 6.46 8.27
C SER A 100 12.95 6.70 7.13
N LEU A 101 12.71 6.03 6.01
CA LEU A 101 13.41 6.31 4.76
C LEU A 101 12.95 7.66 4.14
N GLY A 102 11.74 8.14 4.48
CA GLY A 102 11.17 9.37 3.95
C GLY A 102 10.59 9.24 2.54
N VAL A 103 9.99 8.09 2.25
CA VAL A 103 9.28 7.80 0.99
C VAL A 103 7.79 7.68 1.24
N VAL A 104 7.01 8.02 0.23
CA VAL A 104 5.59 7.70 0.13
C VAL A 104 5.51 6.43 -0.74
N PRO A 105 5.08 5.28 -0.19
CA PRO A 105 4.92 4.06 -0.97
C PRO A 105 3.87 4.23 -2.08
N ASP A 106 3.89 3.42 -3.12
CA ASP A 106 2.77 3.30 -4.05
C ASP A 106 1.91 2.09 -3.65
N TYR A 107 0.82 2.33 -2.93
CA TYR A 107 -0.08 1.26 -2.48
C TYR A 107 -0.87 0.60 -3.62
N LEU A 108 -0.88 1.20 -4.82
CA LEU A 108 -1.53 0.62 -5.99
C LEU A 108 -0.56 -0.21 -6.85
N PHE A 109 0.72 -0.25 -6.49
CA PHE A 109 1.68 -1.09 -7.18
C PHE A 109 1.46 -2.57 -6.85
N ASP A 110 1.27 -3.37 -7.90
CA ASP A 110 1.02 -4.82 -7.80
C ASP A 110 2.19 -5.67 -8.32
N GLY A 111 3.34 -5.02 -8.59
CA GLY A 111 4.59 -5.71 -8.92
C GLY A 111 5.36 -6.15 -7.68
N LYS A 112 6.49 -6.84 -7.91
CA LYS A 112 7.39 -7.28 -6.83
C LYS A 112 8.22 -6.11 -6.32
N GLY A 113 8.27 -5.94 -5.00
CA GLY A 113 9.02 -4.88 -4.33
C GLY A 113 8.11 -3.80 -3.74
N MET A 114 8.67 -2.64 -3.43
CA MET A 114 7.92 -1.47 -2.96
C MET A 114 8.24 -0.29 -3.86
N ARG A 115 7.26 0.12 -4.70
CA ARG A 115 7.41 1.28 -5.59
C ARG A 115 7.23 2.57 -4.80
N ILE A 116 8.03 3.59 -5.12
CA ILE A 116 7.98 4.91 -4.52
C ILE A 116 7.03 5.80 -5.34
N ASP A 117 6.01 6.38 -4.71
CA ASP A 117 5.12 7.38 -5.32
C ASP A 117 5.54 8.82 -5.01
N GLY A 118 6.35 9.02 -3.97
CA GLY A 118 6.90 10.32 -3.60
C GLY A 118 8.10 10.23 -2.67
N VAL A 119 8.92 11.28 -2.66
CA VAL A 119 10.11 11.40 -1.80
C VAL A 119 9.99 12.70 -1.00
N SER A 120 10.16 12.61 0.31
CA SER A 120 10.09 13.78 1.19
C SER A 120 11.41 14.55 1.21
N GLU A 121 11.33 15.88 1.28
CA GLU A 121 12.49 16.76 1.41
C GLU A 121 13.23 16.53 2.73
N ASP A 122 14.56 16.70 2.69
CA ASP A 122 15.48 16.57 3.82
C ASP A 122 15.42 15.20 4.52
N LYS A 123 15.05 14.15 3.78
CA LYS A 123 14.99 12.76 4.28
C LYS A 123 16.04 11.84 3.64
N PRO A 124 16.33 10.68 4.28
CA PRO A 124 17.34 9.74 3.80
C PRO A 124 17.18 9.32 2.32
N ALA A 125 15.96 9.10 1.85
CA ALA A 125 15.69 8.75 0.44
C ALA A 125 16.13 9.84 -0.54
N GLN A 126 15.85 11.10 -0.23
CA GLN A 126 16.25 12.23 -1.08
C GLN A 126 17.78 12.36 -1.10
N ALA A 127 18.42 12.27 0.08
CA ALA A 127 19.88 12.31 0.20
C ALA A 127 20.56 11.16 -0.56
N ALA A 128 19.90 10.01 -0.66
CA ALA A 128 20.35 8.84 -1.40
C ALA A 128 20.01 8.87 -2.91
N GLY A 129 19.35 9.94 -3.40
CA GLY A 129 19.01 10.11 -4.82
C GLY A 129 17.86 9.23 -5.32
N LEU A 130 17.04 8.70 -4.40
CA LEU A 130 15.81 7.98 -4.74
C LEU A 130 14.75 8.95 -5.28
N GLN A 131 13.89 8.45 -6.15
CA GLN A 131 12.92 9.23 -6.90
C GLN A 131 11.59 8.49 -7.01
N LYS A 132 10.54 9.25 -7.36
CA LYS A 132 9.26 8.67 -7.75
C LYS A 132 9.46 7.69 -8.91
N GLY A 133 8.82 6.52 -8.82
CA GLY A 133 8.90 5.46 -9.81
C GLY A 133 9.93 4.37 -9.48
N ASP A 134 10.89 4.63 -8.59
CA ASP A 134 11.84 3.61 -8.15
C ASP A 134 11.11 2.46 -7.44
N VAL A 135 11.56 1.23 -7.67
CA VAL A 135 11.06 0.04 -6.98
C VAL A 135 12.13 -0.51 -6.06
N ILE A 136 11.96 -0.38 -4.74
CA ILE A 136 12.88 -0.96 -3.75
C ILE A 136 12.71 -2.48 -3.76
N VAL A 137 13.81 -3.18 -3.99
CA VAL A 137 13.86 -4.65 -4.06
C VAL A 137 14.71 -5.29 -2.96
N GLN A 138 15.55 -4.50 -2.26
CA GLN A 138 16.33 -4.97 -1.12
C GLN A 138 16.76 -3.79 -0.22
N LEU A 139 16.74 -4.00 1.09
CA LEU A 139 17.23 -3.06 2.08
C LEU A 139 18.13 -3.80 3.10
N GLY A 140 19.42 -3.46 3.10
CA GLY A 140 20.45 -4.24 3.80
C GLY A 140 20.46 -5.69 3.32
N ASP A 141 20.38 -6.63 4.26
CA ASP A 141 20.32 -8.07 3.98
C ASP A 141 18.89 -8.58 3.68
N SER A 142 17.89 -7.72 3.84
CA SER A 142 16.48 -8.11 3.69
C SER A 142 15.96 -7.87 2.27
N SER A 143 15.43 -8.92 1.64
CA SER A 143 14.73 -8.81 0.36
C SER A 143 13.38 -8.11 0.54
N VAL A 144 13.09 -7.16 -0.34
CA VAL A 144 11.80 -6.44 -0.37
C VAL A 144 11.00 -6.98 -1.54
N VAL A 145 9.90 -7.65 -1.24
CA VAL A 145 9.00 -8.25 -2.23
C VAL A 145 7.62 -7.61 -2.24
N ASP A 146 7.29 -6.85 -1.19
CA ASP A 146 6.03 -6.15 -0.97
C ASP A 146 6.19 -5.09 0.15
N MET A 147 5.10 -4.39 0.48
CA MET A 147 5.10 -3.37 1.55
C MET A 147 5.43 -3.96 2.94
N MET A 148 4.95 -5.17 3.26
CA MET A 148 5.17 -5.78 4.57
C MET A 148 6.63 -6.21 4.78
N SER A 149 7.26 -6.79 3.76
CA SER A 149 8.70 -7.10 3.77
C SER A 149 9.55 -5.83 3.83
N TYR A 150 9.14 -4.74 3.17
CA TYR A 150 9.78 -3.43 3.35
C TYR A 150 9.69 -2.94 4.80
N MET A 151 8.50 -2.95 5.42
CA MET A 151 8.33 -2.53 6.81
C MET A 151 9.16 -3.39 7.77
N ARG A 152 9.24 -4.71 7.54
CA ARG A 152 10.08 -5.62 8.32
C ARG A 152 11.56 -5.29 8.15
N ALA A 153 12.02 -5.08 6.93
CA ALA A 153 13.39 -4.69 6.66
C ALA A 153 13.76 -3.37 7.36
N LEU A 154 12.90 -2.35 7.25
CA LEU A 154 13.12 -1.04 7.86
C LEU A 154 13.20 -1.11 9.40
N SER A 155 12.42 -2.01 10.02
CA SER A 155 12.40 -2.18 11.48
C SER A 155 13.71 -2.68 12.09
N ALA A 156 14.62 -3.22 11.29
CA ALA A 156 15.93 -3.67 11.74
C ALA A 156 16.92 -2.52 12.01
N PHE A 157 16.62 -1.30 11.54
CA PHE A 157 17.53 -0.17 11.59
C PHE A 157 17.17 0.84 12.69
N GLN A 158 18.20 1.51 13.18
CA GLN A 158 18.14 2.58 14.16
C GLN A 158 18.76 3.86 13.61
N LYS A 159 18.49 4.98 14.28
CA LYS A 159 19.04 6.28 13.90
C LYS A 159 20.56 6.23 13.93
N GLY A 160 21.19 6.67 12.85
CA GLY A 160 22.63 6.65 12.63
C GLY A 160 23.12 5.45 11.84
N ASP A 161 22.31 4.40 11.68
CA ASP A 161 22.67 3.23 10.88
C ASP A 161 22.78 3.61 9.41
N GLU A 162 23.68 2.89 8.72
CA GLU A 162 23.85 2.99 7.28
C GLU A 162 23.52 1.65 6.64
N ALA A 163 22.81 1.68 5.52
CA ALA A 163 22.40 0.48 4.81
C ALA A 163 22.56 0.65 3.31
N LYS A 164 22.91 -0.44 2.65
CA LYS A 164 22.86 -0.56 1.20
C LYS A 164 21.43 -0.86 0.77
N LEU A 165 20.90 -0.09 -0.17
CA LEU A 165 19.56 -0.22 -0.71
C LEU A 165 19.66 -0.53 -2.21
N TRP A 166 18.99 -1.59 -2.64
CA TRP A 166 18.87 -1.91 -4.07
C TRP A 166 17.48 -1.57 -4.56
N TYR A 167 17.42 -0.91 -5.71
CA TYR A 167 16.19 -0.49 -6.34
C TYR A 167 16.24 -0.70 -7.85
N GLU A 168 15.08 -0.75 -8.49
CA GLU A 168 14.95 -0.79 -9.94
C GLU A 168 14.43 0.55 -10.44
N ARG A 169 15.09 1.09 -11.48
CA ARG A 169 14.70 2.28 -12.23
C ARG A 169 14.87 2.01 -13.71
N ASP A 170 13.84 2.24 -14.51
CA ASP A 170 13.86 1.99 -15.97
C ASP A 170 14.34 0.58 -16.36
N GLY A 171 13.99 -0.43 -15.55
CA GLY A 171 14.36 -1.83 -15.75
C GLY A 171 15.82 -2.17 -15.39
N GLN A 172 16.58 -1.22 -14.84
CA GLN A 172 17.93 -1.44 -14.37
C GLN A 172 17.96 -1.55 -12.85
N LYS A 173 18.68 -2.54 -12.33
CA LYS A 173 18.95 -2.67 -10.90
C LYS A 173 20.10 -1.75 -10.51
N LEU A 174 19.81 -0.81 -9.62
CA LEU A 174 20.70 0.22 -9.11
C LEU A 174 20.88 0.07 -7.59
N GLU A 175 21.86 0.77 -7.07
CA GLU A 175 22.24 0.77 -5.66
C GLU A 175 22.33 2.19 -5.13
N ALA A 176 21.92 2.38 -3.88
CA ALA A 176 22.16 3.59 -3.11
C ALA A 176 22.61 3.25 -1.69
N GLN A 177 23.39 4.15 -1.09
CA GLN A 177 23.70 4.11 0.33
C GLN A 177 22.72 5.04 1.07
N VAL A 178 22.01 4.50 2.06
CA VAL A 178 21.09 5.27 2.90
C VAL A 178 21.62 5.36 4.32
N LYS A 179 21.35 6.48 4.98
CA LYS A 179 21.66 6.73 6.39
C LYS A 179 20.41 7.17 7.13
N PHE A 180 20.07 6.49 8.22
CA PHE A 180 18.82 6.70 8.96
C PHE A 180 18.94 7.70 10.12
#